data_AF-A9PB65-F1
#
_entry.id   AF-A9PB65-F1
#
_cell.length_a   1.000
_cell.length_b   1.000
_cell.length_c   1.000
_cell.angle_alpha   90.00
_cell.angle_beta   90.00
_cell.angle_gamma   90.00
#
_symmetry.space_group_name_H-M   'P 1'
#
loop_
_entity.id
_entity.type
_entity.pdbx_description
1 polymer ?
#
loop_
_entity_poly.entity_id
_entity_poly.type
_entity_poly.pdbx_seq_one_letter_code
_entity_poly.pdbx_strand_id
1 'polypeptide(L)'
;MHNRGWRSIYCVTKRDAFRGTAPINLTDRLHQVLRWATGSVEIFFSRNNALFATRRMKFLQRVAYFNCGMYPFTSMFLIVYCVLPAISLFSGQFIVQSLSVTFLVLLLAITITLCLLAILEIKWSGITLHDWWRNEQFWLIGGTSAHPAAVLQGLLKVIAGVDISFTLTSKSATPEDADDEFADLYVVKWSFLMVPPITIMMLNLIAIAVGVARTLYSPFPQWSRLVGGVFFSFWVLSHLYPFAKGLMGRRGRVPTIVYVWSGLLSIIISLLWVYISPPGTQDYMKFQIP
;
A
#
# COMPACT_ATOMS: atom_id res chain seq x y z
N MET A 1 -0.57 -27.69 14.41
CA MET A 1 -1.60 -28.30 15.29
C MET A 1 -2.94 -28.49 14.59
N HIS A 2 -3.54 -27.45 13.99
CA HIS A 2 -4.83 -27.59 13.29
C HIS A 2 -4.85 -28.63 12.16
N ASN A 3 -3.75 -28.78 11.41
CA ASN A 3 -3.61 -29.86 10.42
C ASN A 3 -3.64 -31.28 11.04
N ARG A 4 -3.46 -31.41 12.36
CA ARG A 4 -3.60 -32.68 13.09
C ARG A 4 -5.01 -32.91 13.66
N GLY A 5 -5.93 -31.94 13.51
CA GLY A 5 -7.33 -32.03 13.97
C GLY A 5 -7.65 -31.23 15.24
N TRP A 6 -6.67 -30.53 15.82
CA TRP A 6 -6.89 -29.65 16.97
C TRP A 6 -7.79 -28.47 16.61
N ARG A 7 -8.52 -27.95 17.61
CA ARG A 7 -9.39 -26.78 17.48
C ARG A 7 -8.89 -25.67 18.40
N SER A 8 -8.85 -24.43 17.90
CA SER A 8 -8.57 -23.23 18.69
C SER A 8 -9.87 -22.57 19.16
N ILE A 9 -9.82 -21.93 20.32
CA ILE A 9 -10.91 -21.08 20.84
C ILE A 9 -10.37 -19.65 20.95
N TYR A 10 -11.14 -18.69 20.44
CA TYR A 10 -10.87 -17.26 20.61
C TYR A 10 -11.84 -16.71 21.64
N CYS A 11 -11.32 -16.13 22.72
CA CYS A 11 -12.11 -15.61 23.83
C CYS A 11 -11.77 -14.13 24.03
N VAL A 12 -12.79 -13.28 23.96
CA VAL A 12 -12.68 -11.85 24.27
C VAL A 12 -13.31 -11.63 25.64
N THR A 13 -12.51 -11.12 26.58
CA THR A 13 -12.96 -10.79 27.94
C THR A 13 -13.33 -9.31 28.02
N LYS A 14 -14.18 -8.93 28.98
CA LYS A 14 -14.63 -7.53 29.14
C LYS A 14 -13.47 -6.56 29.43
N ARG A 15 -12.40 -7.04 30.05
CA ARG A 15 -11.17 -6.28 30.32
C ARG A 15 -10.01 -7.02 29.68
N ASP A 16 -9.12 -6.30 29.01
CA ASP A 16 -7.97 -6.90 28.34
C ASP A 16 -7.16 -7.77 29.33
N ALA A 17 -7.15 -9.08 29.09
CA ALA A 17 -6.40 -10.02 29.90
C ALA A 17 -4.88 -9.89 29.68
N PHE A 18 -4.48 -9.40 28.51
CA PHE A 18 -3.08 -9.22 28.12
C PHE A 18 -2.87 -7.81 27.57
N ARG A 19 -1.92 -7.07 28.14
CA ARG A 19 -1.51 -5.74 27.68
C ARG A 19 -0.04 -5.76 27.35
N GLY A 20 0.32 -5.19 26.21
CA GLY A 20 1.70 -5.09 25.74
C GLY A 20 1.96 -3.70 25.19
N THR A 21 3.23 -3.32 25.17
CA THR A 21 3.67 -2.08 24.54
C THR A 21 3.75 -2.28 23.01
N ALA A 22 3.20 -1.33 22.26
CA ALA A 22 3.29 -1.32 20.81
C ALA A 22 4.35 -0.31 20.35
N PRO A 23 5.03 -0.55 19.20
CA PRO A 23 5.91 0.45 18.62
C PRO A 23 5.12 1.73 18.33
N ILE A 24 5.62 2.86 18.81
CA ILE A 24 4.96 4.16 18.59
C ILE A 24 5.51 4.87 17.35
N ASN A 25 6.79 4.68 17.01
CA ASN A 25 7.40 5.33 15.85
C ASN A 25 7.08 4.61 14.53
N LEU A 26 7.12 5.38 13.43
CA LEU A 26 6.78 4.89 12.09
C LEU A 26 7.78 3.83 11.60
N THR A 27 9.08 4.05 11.80
CA THR A 27 10.12 3.17 11.27
C THR A 27 10.02 1.76 11.86
N ASP A 28 9.92 1.63 13.18
CA ASP A 28 9.83 0.34 13.86
C ASP A 28 8.51 -0.37 13.51
N ARG A 29 7.43 0.39 13.29
CA ARG A 29 6.17 -0.18 12.81
C ARG A 29 6.31 -0.75 11.39
N LEU A 30 7.00 -0.09 10.47
CA LEU A 30 7.28 -0.62 9.13
C LEU A 30 8.14 -1.88 9.19
N HIS A 31 9.19 -1.88 10.02
CA HIS A 31 10.02 -3.07 10.22
C HIS A 31 9.24 -4.21 10.89
N GLN A 32 8.28 -3.92 11.76
CA GLN A 32 7.37 -4.93 12.31
C GLN A 32 6.49 -5.55 11.21
N VAL A 33 5.88 -4.75 10.35
CA VAL A 33 5.07 -5.24 9.23
C VAL A 33 5.92 -6.05 8.26
N LEU A 34 7.16 -5.61 7.99
CA LEU A 34 8.10 -6.36 7.16
C LEU A 34 8.32 -7.76 7.74
N ARG A 35 8.58 -7.89 9.04
CA ARG A 35 8.81 -9.20 9.69
C ARG A 35 7.58 -10.11 9.57
N TRP A 36 6.37 -9.59 9.71
CA TRP A 36 5.13 -10.36 9.52
C TRP A 36 4.95 -10.82 8.07
N ALA A 37 5.19 -9.92 7.12
CA ALA A 37 5.09 -10.24 5.70
C ALA A 37 6.14 -11.27 5.28
N THR A 38 7.40 -11.13 5.71
CA THR A 38 8.47 -12.09 5.43
C THR A 38 8.12 -13.47 6.00
N GLY A 39 7.66 -13.56 7.26
CA GLY A 39 7.24 -14.83 7.83
C GLY A 39 6.07 -15.47 7.06
N SER A 40 5.14 -14.66 6.56
CA SER A 40 4.00 -15.14 5.77
C SER A 40 4.45 -15.67 4.39
N VAL A 41 5.38 -14.99 3.73
CA VAL A 41 5.99 -15.44 2.47
C VAL A 41 6.82 -16.71 2.67
N GLU A 42 7.56 -16.83 3.77
CA GLU A 42 8.29 -18.05 4.10
C GLU A 42 7.34 -19.23 4.33
N ILE A 43 6.24 -19.03 5.06
CA ILE A 43 5.22 -20.06 5.25
C ILE A 43 4.63 -20.49 3.89
N PHE A 44 4.38 -19.52 3.00
CA PHE A 44 3.85 -19.77 1.67
C PHE A 44 4.77 -20.68 0.83
N PHE A 45 6.09 -20.44 0.83
CA PHE A 45 7.05 -21.28 0.11
C PHE A 45 7.49 -22.54 0.88
N SER A 46 7.12 -22.67 2.15
CA SER A 46 7.44 -23.85 2.96
C SER A 46 6.55 -25.06 2.64
N ARG A 47 7.00 -26.23 3.10
CA ARG A 47 6.17 -27.47 3.11
C ARG A 47 4.89 -27.35 3.96
N ASN A 48 4.80 -26.33 4.82
CA ASN A 48 3.67 -26.10 5.71
C ASN A 48 2.58 -25.19 5.10
N ASN A 49 2.62 -24.94 3.79
CA ASN A 49 1.59 -24.17 3.10
C ASN A 49 0.20 -24.84 3.27
N ALA A 50 -0.82 -24.00 3.53
CA ALA A 50 -2.20 -24.42 3.71
C ALA A 50 -2.78 -25.21 2.51
N LEU A 51 -2.30 -24.98 1.30
CA LEU A 51 -2.70 -25.74 0.10
C LEU A 51 -2.46 -27.25 0.27
N PHE A 52 -1.35 -27.63 0.90
CA PHE A 52 -0.93 -29.01 1.13
C PHE A 52 -1.46 -29.57 2.46
N ALA A 53 -2.39 -28.89 3.12
CA ALA A 53 -2.99 -29.38 4.35
C ALA A 53 -3.79 -30.67 4.11
N THR A 54 -3.83 -31.52 5.13
CA THR A 54 -4.55 -32.80 5.10
C THR A 54 -6.08 -32.59 5.16
N ARG A 55 -6.83 -33.67 4.90
CA ARG A 55 -8.30 -33.69 5.00
C ARG A 55 -8.83 -33.42 6.41
N ARG A 56 -7.97 -33.44 7.44
CA ARG A 56 -8.37 -33.16 8.84
C ARG A 56 -8.64 -31.67 9.09
N MET A 57 -8.18 -30.78 8.20
CA MET A 57 -8.44 -29.35 8.30
C MET A 57 -9.64 -28.96 7.43
N LYS A 58 -10.58 -28.19 8.00
CA LYS A 58 -11.80 -27.74 7.29
C LYS A 58 -11.45 -26.90 6.07
N PHE A 59 -12.28 -26.96 5.03
CA PHE A 59 -12.06 -26.21 3.79
C PHE A 59 -11.96 -24.69 4.01
N LEU A 60 -12.94 -24.08 4.69
CA LEU A 60 -12.91 -22.64 4.98
C LEU A 60 -11.70 -22.23 5.84
N GLN A 61 -11.28 -23.10 6.76
CA GLN A 61 -10.07 -22.88 7.55
C GLN A 61 -8.82 -22.90 6.66
N ARG A 62 -8.79 -23.76 5.63
CA ARG A 62 -7.72 -23.79 4.62
C ARG A 62 -7.67 -22.52 3.80
N VAL A 63 -8.81 -22.02 3.36
CA VAL A 63 -8.91 -20.74 2.65
C VAL A 63 -8.41 -19.59 3.53
N ALA A 64 -8.79 -19.55 4.81
CA ALA A 64 -8.33 -18.51 5.74
C ALA A 64 -6.80 -18.54 5.92
N TYR A 65 -6.21 -19.71 6.17
CA TYR A 65 -4.74 -19.83 6.30
C TYR A 65 -4.02 -19.50 4.99
N PHE A 66 -4.60 -19.89 3.86
CA PHE A 66 -4.04 -19.56 2.56
C PHE A 66 -4.06 -18.05 2.32
N ASN A 67 -5.15 -17.36 2.64
CA ASN A 67 -5.26 -15.92 2.55
C ASN A 67 -4.19 -15.21 3.42
N CYS A 68 -3.94 -15.71 4.64
CA CYS A 68 -2.86 -15.21 5.49
C CYS A 68 -1.45 -15.43 4.92
N GLY A 69 -1.23 -16.42 4.05
CA GLY A 69 0.03 -16.58 3.33
C GLY A 69 0.11 -15.70 2.07
N MET A 70 -1.03 -15.45 1.43
CA MET A 70 -1.12 -14.74 0.15
C MET A 70 -1.13 -13.22 0.26
N TYR A 71 -1.53 -12.64 1.39
CA TYR A 71 -1.72 -11.19 1.50
C TYR A 71 -0.49 -10.34 1.13
N PRO A 72 0.78 -10.75 1.35
CA PRO A 72 1.91 -9.92 0.92
C PRO A 72 1.98 -9.80 -0.61
N PHE A 73 1.58 -10.83 -1.35
CA PHE A 73 1.66 -10.85 -2.81
C PHE A 73 0.69 -9.88 -3.48
N THR A 74 -0.41 -9.50 -2.81
CA THR A 74 -1.34 -8.49 -3.34
C THR A 74 -0.69 -7.12 -3.46
N SER A 75 0.43 -6.88 -2.77
CA SER A 75 1.18 -5.63 -2.85
C SER A 75 1.63 -5.27 -4.26
N MET A 76 1.95 -6.26 -5.08
CA MET A 76 2.46 -5.99 -6.43
C MET A 76 1.39 -5.34 -7.30
N PHE A 77 0.16 -5.84 -7.22
CA PHE A 77 -0.99 -5.23 -7.89
C PHE A 77 -1.34 -3.87 -7.28
N LEU A 78 -1.21 -3.74 -5.95
CA LEU A 78 -1.52 -2.49 -5.26
C LEU A 78 -0.58 -1.34 -5.66
N ILE A 79 0.72 -1.60 -5.80
CA ILE A 79 1.69 -0.59 -6.29
C ILE A 79 1.28 -0.11 -7.68
N VAL A 80 0.98 -1.04 -8.59
CA VAL A 80 0.53 -0.69 -9.94
C VAL A 80 -0.72 0.18 -9.86
N TYR A 81 -1.70 -0.20 -9.05
CA TYR A 81 -2.94 0.57 -8.86
C TYR A 81 -2.70 1.97 -8.31
N CYS A 82 -1.72 2.16 -7.42
CA CYS A 82 -1.39 3.48 -6.87
C CYS A 82 -0.63 4.39 -7.85
N VAL A 83 0.05 3.82 -8.84
CA VAL A 83 0.79 4.56 -9.89
C VAL A 83 -0.10 4.86 -11.10
N LEU A 84 -1.12 4.04 -11.35
CA LEU A 84 -2.00 4.12 -12.50
C LEU A 84 -2.68 5.49 -12.68
N PRO A 85 -3.19 6.17 -11.63
CA PRO A 85 -3.73 7.53 -11.76
C PRO A 85 -2.70 8.56 -12.24
N ALA A 86 -1.46 8.45 -11.75
CA ALA A 86 -0.37 9.33 -12.18
C ALA A 86 -0.03 9.12 -13.66
N ILE A 87 0.00 7.86 -14.13
CA ILE A 87 0.18 7.53 -15.56
C ILE A 87 -0.95 8.13 -16.40
N SER A 88 -2.20 8.01 -15.95
CA SER A 88 -3.36 8.59 -16.65
C SER A 88 -3.26 10.11 -16.76
N LEU A 89 -2.84 10.79 -15.69
CA LEU A 89 -2.63 12.23 -15.69
C LEU A 89 -1.45 12.65 -16.58
N PHE A 90 -0.33 11.93 -16.58
CA PHE A 90 0.81 12.24 -17.46
C PHE A 90 0.48 12.02 -18.94
N SER A 91 -0.15 10.90 -19.29
CA SER A 91 -0.52 10.56 -20.67
C SER A 91 -1.68 11.40 -21.21
N GLY A 92 -2.59 11.84 -20.35
CA GLY A 92 -3.85 12.45 -20.77
C GLY A 92 -4.85 11.46 -21.35
N GLN A 93 -4.51 10.17 -21.30
CA GLN A 93 -5.43 9.10 -21.61
C GLN A 93 -6.15 8.69 -20.34
N PHE A 94 -7.48 8.68 -20.41
CA PHE A 94 -8.28 8.12 -19.33
C PHE A 94 -8.24 6.60 -19.44
N ILE A 95 -8.17 5.92 -18.30
CA ILE A 95 -8.00 4.46 -18.18
C ILE A 95 -9.13 3.72 -18.91
N VAL A 96 -10.31 4.34 -18.95
CA VAL A 96 -11.50 3.82 -19.64
C VAL A 96 -11.70 4.59 -20.93
N GLN A 97 -11.78 3.87 -22.05
CA GLN A 97 -11.90 4.46 -23.39
C GLN A 97 -13.21 5.22 -23.61
N SER A 98 -14.32 4.75 -23.04
CA SER A 98 -15.63 5.41 -23.14
C SER A 98 -16.46 5.25 -21.86
N LEU A 99 -17.10 6.35 -21.44
CA LEU A 99 -18.07 6.35 -20.34
C LEU A 99 -19.45 5.99 -20.89
N SER A 100 -19.66 4.71 -21.22
CA SER A 100 -20.97 4.23 -21.64
C SER A 100 -21.95 4.24 -20.46
N VAL A 101 -23.26 4.31 -20.75
CA VAL A 101 -24.30 4.22 -19.72
C VAL A 101 -24.16 2.92 -18.92
N THR A 102 -23.89 1.80 -19.59
CA THR A 102 -23.65 0.51 -18.94
C THR A 102 -22.47 0.54 -17.98
N PHE A 103 -21.34 1.16 -18.38
CA PHE A 103 -20.19 1.31 -17.51
C PHE A 103 -20.51 2.14 -16.26
N LEU A 104 -21.22 3.26 -16.44
CA LEU A 104 -21.62 4.12 -15.32
C LEU A 104 -22.59 3.42 -14.35
N VAL A 105 -23.54 2.63 -14.87
CA VAL A 105 -24.47 1.84 -14.05
C VAL A 105 -23.71 0.76 -13.26
N LEU A 106 -22.78 0.05 -13.89
CA LEU A 106 -21.95 -0.95 -13.20
C LEU A 106 -21.03 -0.31 -12.15
N LEU A 107 -20.42 0.83 -12.47
CA LEU A 107 -19.60 1.60 -11.53
C LEU A 107 -20.42 2.08 -10.32
N LEU A 108 -21.66 2.54 -10.55
CA LEU A 108 -22.56 2.92 -9.48
C LEU A 108 -22.95 1.71 -8.63
N ALA A 109 -23.33 0.59 -9.26
CA ALA A 109 -23.74 -0.62 -8.56
C ALA A 109 -22.62 -1.18 -7.67
N ILE A 110 -21.38 -1.24 -8.17
CA ILE A 110 -20.25 -1.71 -7.37
C ILE A 110 -19.92 -0.73 -6.23
N THR A 111 -20.00 0.58 -6.48
CA THR A 111 -19.76 1.60 -5.44
C THR A 111 -20.77 1.50 -4.30
N ILE A 112 -22.07 1.41 -4.64
CA ILE A 112 -23.14 1.24 -3.64
C ILE A 112 -22.92 -0.06 -2.85
N THR A 113 -22.60 -1.16 -3.54
CA THR A 113 -22.36 -2.46 -2.89
C THR A 113 -21.19 -2.38 -1.91
N LEU A 114 -20.07 -1.77 -2.29
CA LEU A 114 -18.91 -1.59 -1.40
C LEU A 114 -19.24 -0.71 -0.20
N CYS A 115 -19.99 0.39 -0.39
CA CYS A 115 -20.43 1.23 0.72
C CYS A 115 -21.35 0.47 1.69
N LEU A 116 -22.30 -0.32 1.19
CA LEU A 116 -23.20 -1.12 2.03
C LEU A 116 -22.42 -2.20 2.81
N LEU A 117 -21.45 -2.85 2.17
CA LEU A 117 -20.57 -3.83 2.84
C LEU A 117 -19.75 -3.19 3.95
N ALA A 118 -19.15 -2.01 3.71
CA ALA A 118 -18.39 -1.28 4.73
C ALA A 118 -19.29 -0.89 5.92
N ILE A 119 -20.51 -0.39 5.66
CA ILE A 119 -21.46 -0.05 6.73
C ILE A 119 -21.86 -1.30 7.52
N LEU A 120 -22.09 -2.43 6.84
CA LEU A 120 -22.42 -3.69 7.49
C LEU A 120 -21.27 -4.18 8.36
N GLU A 121 -20.04 -4.15 7.87
CA GLU A 121 -18.84 -4.54 8.60
C GLU A 121 -18.64 -3.69 9.86
N ILE A 122 -18.76 -2.37 9.74
CA ILE A 122 -18.62 -1.43 10.85
C ILE A 122 -19.69 -1.68 11.91
N LYS A 123 -20.96 -1.82 11.50
CA LYS A 123 -22.07 -2.07 12.43
C LYS A 123 -21.96 -3.43 13.12
N TRP A 124 -21.56 -4.47 12.38
CA TRP A 124 -21.44 -5.83 12.93
C TRP A 124 -20.26 -5.97 13.89
N SER A 125 -19.13 -5.31 13.58
CA SER A 125 -17.92 -5.36 14.41
C SER A 125 -17.95 -4.38 15.59
N GLY A 126 -18.85 -3.39 15.59
CA GLY A 126 -18.95 -2.39 16.65
C GLY A 126 -17.78 -1.41 16.70
N ILE A 127 -17.00 -1.31 15.61
CA ILE A 127 -15.87 -0.37 15.49
C ILE A 127 -16.33 0.98 14.99
N THR A 128 -15.48 2.01 15.14
CA THR A 128 -15.78 3.32 14.56
C THR A 128 -15.38 3.37 13.08
N LEU A 129 -16.03 4.24 12.30
CA LEU A 129 -15.63 4.51 10.91
C LEU A 129 -14.17 5.00 10.82
N HIS A 130 -13.73 5.76 11.83
CA HIS A 130 -12.36 6.23 11.90
C HIS A 130 -11.38 5.06 11.98
N ASP A 131 -11.63 4.07 12.84
CA ASP A 131 -10.77 2.89 12.99
C ASP A 131 -10.73 2.04 11.73
N TRP A 132 -11.89 1.86 11.08
CA TRP A 132 -11.98 1.17 9.79
C TRP A 132 -11.14 1.86 8.72
N TRP A 133 -11.30 3.18 8.57
CA TRP A 133 -10.51 3.97 7.60
C TRP A 133 -9.02 3.95 7.92
N ARG A 134 -8.64 4.06 9.20
CA ARG A 134 -7.24 3.95 9.65
C ARG A 134 -6.64 2.59 9.32
N ASN A 135 -7.43 1.51 9.39
CA ASN A 135 -7.01 0.18 9.01
C ASN A 135 -6.74 0.09 7.49
N GLU A 136 -7.62 0.63 6.65
CA GLU A 136 -7.43 0.68 5.20
C GLU A 136 -6.17 1.48 4.81
N GLN A 137 -5.96 2.64 5.45
CA GLN A 137 -4.75 3.43 5.27
C GLN A 137 -3.50 2.63 5.66
N PHE A 138 -3.53 1.93 6.80
CA PHE A 138 -2.42 1.09 7.26
C PHE A 138 -2.15 -0.08 6.31
N TRP A 139 -3.19 -0.72 5.79
CA TRP A 139 -3.09 -1.77 4.78
C TRP A 139 -2.40 -1.28 3.51
N LEU A 140 -2.80 -0.10 2.99
CA LEU A 140 -2.18 0.47 1.80
C LEU A 140 -0.72 0.88 2.03
N ILE A 141 -0.40 1.45 3.19
CA ILE A 141 0.98 1.78 3.56
C ILE A 141 1.83 0.51 3.63
N GLY A 142 1.36 -0.56 4.30
CA GLY A 142 2.07 -1.84 4.35
C GLY A 142 2.24 -2.47 2.96
N GLY A 143 1.20 -2.42 2.13
CA GLY A 143 1.19 -2.92 0.76
C GLY A 143 2.05 -2.14 -0.22
N THR A 144 2.29 -0.85 0.02
CA THR A 144 3.21 -0.05 -0.81
C THR A 144 4.64 -0.05 -0.31
N SER A 145 4.92 -0.50 0.93
CA SER A 145 6.25 -0.45 1.55
C SER A 145 6.81 -1.84 1.90
N ALA A 146 6.36 -2.43 3.00
CA ALA A 146 6.93 -3.62 3.63
C ALA A 146 6.62 -4.92 2.87
N HIS A 147 5.39 -5.06 2.35
CA HIS A 147 4.97 -6.27 1.63
C HIS A 147 5.80 -6.56 0.36
N PRO A 148 6.02 -5.59 -0.57
CA PRO A 148 6.80 -5.85 -1.78
C PRO A 148 8.26 -6.18 -1.45
N ALA A 149 8.84 -5.55 -0.42
CA ALA A 149 10.17 -5.89 0.08
C ALA A 149 10.23 -7.32 0.62
N ALA A 150 9.22 -7.75 1.40
CA ALA A 150 9.13 -9.12 1.89
C ALA A 150 8.96 -10.15 0.77
N VAL A 151 8.15 -9.85 -0.25
CA VAL A 151 7.96 -10.73 -1.41
C VAL A 151 9.27 -10.88 -2.18
N LEU A 152 9.97 -9.77 -2.45
CA LEU A 152 11.26 -9.80 -3.14
C LEU A 152 12.30 -10.59 -2.34
N GLN A 153 12.39 -10.35 -1.02
CA GLN A 153 13.29 -11.09 -0.14
C GLN A 153 12.97 -12.59 -0.12
N GLY A 154 11.70 -12.96 0.00
CA GLY A 154 11.27 -14.36 0.00
C GLY A 154 11.57 -15.07 -1.33
N LEU A 155 11.34 -14.40 -2.46
CA LEU A 155 11.70 -14.93 -3.78
C LEU A 155 13.21 -15.14 -3.92
N LEU A 156 14.02 -14.16 -3.50
CA LEU A 156 15.48 -14.28 -3.51
C LEU A 156 15.95 -15.45 -2.63
N LYS A 157 15.35 -15.63 -1.45
CA LYS A 157 15.68 -16.76 -0.57
C LYS A 157 15.37 -18.11 -1.23
N VAL A 158 14.21 -18.23 -1.88
CA VAL A 158 13.80 -19.48 -2.56
C VAL A 158 14.67 -19.79 -3.78
N ILE A 159 15.04 -18.78 -4.56
CA ILE A 159 15.80 -18.94 -5.81
C ILE A 159 17.30 -19.07 -5.55
N ALA A 160 17.86 -18.25 -4.66
CA ALA A 160 19.30 -18.11 -4.47
C ALA A 160 19.82 -18.78 -3.17
N GLY A 161 18.94 -19.31 -2.31
CA GLY A 161 19.34 -19.98 -1.06
C GLY A 161 20.01 -19.06 -0.04
N VAL A 162 19.90 -17.74 -0.20
CA VAL A 162 20.51 -16.75 0.71
C VAL A 162 19.67 -16.66 1.99
N ASP A 163 20.28 -17.01 3.13
CA ASP A 163 19.66 -16.80 4.43
C ASP A 163 19.57 -15.31 4.76
N ILE A 164 18.35 -14.85 5.01
CA ILE A 164 18.07 -13.46 5.35
C ILE A 164 18.44 -13.25 6.83
N SER A 165 19.45 -12.43 7.10
CA SER A 165 19.79 -12.04 8.46
C SER A 165 18.69 -11.14 9.02
N PHE A 166 17.94 -11.68 9.98
CA PHE A 166 16.87 -10.98 10.65
C PHE A 166 17.47 -9.92 11.58
N THR A 167 17.39 -8.65 11.19
CA THR A 167 17.68 -7.55 12.11
C THR A 167 16.51 -7.43 13.08
N LEU A 168 16.72 -7.92 14.31
CA LEU A 168 15.80 -7.68 15.42
C LEU A 168 15.63 -6.17 15.57
N THR A 169 14.39 -5.68 15.54
CA THR A 169 14.10 -4.31 15.97
C THR A 169 14.51 -4.21 17.43
N SER A 170 15.54 -3.43 17.74
CA SER A 170 15.89 -3.13 19.12
C SER A 170 14.70 -2.39 19.74
N LYS A 171 14.23 -2.87 20.90
CA LYS A 171 13.41 -2.02 21.75
C LYS A 171 14.33 -0.88 22.17
N SER A 172 14.01 0.37 21.84
CA SER A 172 14.62 1.49 22.55
C SER A 172 14.33 1.27 24.03
N ALA A 173 15.39 1.20 24.84
CA ALA A 173 15.24 1.45 26.26
C ALA A 173 14.61 2.84 26.37
N THR A 174 13.52 2.94 27.13
CA THR A 174 12.96 4.22 27.57
C THR A 174 14.14 5.08 28.01
N PRO A 175 14.40 6.25 27.41
CA PRO A 175 15.34 7.19 28.00
C PRO A 175 14.84 7.48 29.41
N GLU A 176 15.66 7.26 30.44
CA GLU A 176 15.33 7.61 31.82
C GLU A 176 15.16 9.14 32.01
N ASP A 177 15.48 9.93 30.98
CA ASP A 177 15.38 11.38 30.95
C ASP A 177 14.60 11.88 29.71
N ALA A 178 13.28 12.00 29.81
CA ALA A 178 12.50 12.86 28.90
C ALA A 178 11.17 13.26 29.55
N ASP A 179 10.97 14.56 29.76
CA ASP A 179 9.72 15.22 30.18
C ASP A 179 8.53 15.03 29.19
N ASP A 180 8.60 14.08 28.25
CA ASP A 180 7.60 13.89 27.19
C ASP A 180 7.47 12.40 26.79
N GLU A 181 6.38 11.78 27.24
CA GLU A 181 5.98 10.38 26.98
C GLU A 181 5.89 10.04 25.47
N PHE A 182 5.76 11.05 24.60
CA PHE A 182 5.65 10.86 23.15
C PHE A 182 6.93 11.21 22.38
N ALA A 183 8.07 11.46 23.03
CA ALA A 183 9.31 11.81 22.34
C ALA A 183 9.71 10.78 21.26
N ASP A 184 9.57 9.49 21.57
CA ASP A 184 9.88 8.38 20.67
C ASP A 184 8.96 8.31 19.44
N LEU A 185 7.70 8.77 19.53
CA LEU A 185 6.77 8.82 18.38
C LEU A 185 7.31 9.67 17.23
N TYR A 186 8.06 10.72 17.56
CA TYR A 186 8.55 11.69 16.58
C TYR A 186 9.92 11.33 16.00
N VAL A 187 10.54 10.23 16.46
CA VAL A 187 11.83 9.78 15.95
C VAL A 187 11.64 9.02 14.65
N VAL A 188 11.97 9.67 13.54
CA VAL A 188 11.98 9.04 12.21
C VAL A 188 13.40 8.60 11.87
N LYS A 189 13.63 7.28 11.88
CA LYS A 189 14.90 6.69 11.40
C LYS A 189 14.78 6.36 9.92
N TRP A 190 15.86 6.57 9.18
CA TRP A 190 15.92 6.21 7.76
C TRP A 190 15.65 4.71 7.57
N SER A 191 14.83 4.38 6.58
CA SER A 191 14.62 3.01 6.12
C SER A 191 14.30 3.01 4.64
N PHE A 192 14.89 2.07 3.88
CA PHE A 192 14.60 1.91 2.45
C PHE A 192 13.12 1.63 2.18
N LEU A 193 12.39 1.08 3.17
CA LEU A 193 10.95 0.82 3.12
C LEU A 193 10.12 2.09 2.90
N MET A 194 10.67 3.26 3.21
CA MET A 194 9.99 4.54 3.02
C MET A 194 10.04 5.03 1.57
N VAL A 195 11.01 4.57 0.76
CA VAL A 195 11.22 5.09 -0.60
C VAL A 195 10.03 4.83 -1.53
N PRO A 196 9.46 3.60 -1.62
CA PRO A 196 8.33 3.37 -2.51
C PRO A 196 7.07 4.21 -2.22
N PRO A 197 6.52 4.30 -1.00
CA PRO A 197 5.33 5.11 -0.74
C PRO A 197 5.57 6.61 -0.96
N ILE A 198 6.78 7.13 -0.67
CA ILE A 198 7.10 8.55 -0.94
C ILE A 198 7.20 8.79 -2.44
N THR A 199 7.78 7.86 -3.20
CA THR A 199 7.86 7.95 -4.66
C THR A 199 6.45 7.97 -5.27
N ILE A 200 5.55 7.09 -4.83
CA ILE A 200 4.14 7.07 -5.26
C ILE A 200 3.45 8.40 -4.96
N MET A 201 3.69 8.96 -3.77
CA MET A 201 3.14 10.25 -3.37
C MET A 201 3.66 11.39 -4.26
N MET A 202 4.97 11.45 -4.49
CA MET A 202 5.60 12.46 -5.35
C MET A 202 5.12 12.34 -6.80
N LEU A 203 5.04 11.12 -7.35
CA LEU A 203 4.54 10.87 -8.71
C LEU A 203 3.11 11.36 -8.87
N ASN A 204 2.21 11.05 -7.92
CA ASN A 204 0.82 11.51 -7.98
C ASN A 204 0.71 13.04 -7.85
N LEU A 205 1.51 13.68 -6.98
CA LEU A 205 1.53 15.14 -6.85
C LEU A 205 2.03 15.84 -8.12
N ILE A 206 3.15 15.36 -8.70
CA ILE A 206 3.70 15.90 -9.94
C ILE A 206 2.71 15.66 -11.09
N ALA A 207 2.09 14.49 -11.16
CA ALA A 207 1.11 14.18 -12.19
C ALA A 207 -0.13 15.06 -12.11
N ILE A 208 -0.62 15.39 -10.91
CA ILE A 208 -1.69 16.39 -10.73
C ILE A 208 -1.25 17.75 -11.28
N ALA A 209 -0.05 18.23 -10.91
CA ALA A 209 0.47 19.51 -11.40
C ALA A 209 0.59 19.54 -12.93
N VAL A 210 1.16 18.49 -13.53
CA VAL A 210 1.29 18.35 -14.99
C VAL A 210 -0.08 18.26 -15.68
N GLY A 211 -1.01 17.47 -15.13
CA GLY A 211 -2.35 17.32 -15.66
C GLY A 211 -3.15 18.63 -15.65
N VAL A 212 -3.05 19.39 -14.54
CA VAL A 212 -3.67 20.72 -14.40
C VAL A 212 -3.04 21.70 -15.39
N ALA A 213 -1.71 21.81 -15.43
CA ALA A 213 -1.02 22.69 -16.36
C ALA A 213 -1.37 22.38 -17.82
N ARG A 214 -1.31 21.10 -18.23
CA ARG A 214 -1.67 20.69 -19.58
C ARG A 214 -3.10 21.07 -19.93
N THR A 215 -4.05 20.92 -19.01
CA THR A 215 -5.46 21.25 -19.26
C THR A 215 -5.68 22.75 -19.35
N LEU A 216 -5.02 23.54 -18.50
CA LEU A 216 -5.12 25.01 -18.50
C LEU A 216 -4.53 25.65 -19.77
N TYR A 217 -3.44 25.09 -20.31
CA TYR A 217 -2.76 25.61 -21.49
C TYR A 217 -3.18 24.92 -22.80
N SER A 218 -4.15 24.01 -22.77
CA SER A 218 -4.63 23.34 -23.99
C SER A 218 -5.66 24.19 -24.73
N PRO A 219 -5.59 24.27 -26.08
CA PRO A 219 -6.64 24.89 -26.90
C PRO A 219 -8.02 24.24 -26.72
N PHE A 220 -8.07 22.94 -26.41
CA PHE A 220 -9.30 22.17 -26.20
C PHE A 220 -9.26 21.46 -24.84
N PRO A 221 -9.59 22.16 -23.74
CA PRO A 221 -9.41 21.63 -22.39
C PRO A 221 -10.37 20.48 -22.10
N GLN A 222 -9.81 19.35 -21.67
CA GLN A 222 -10.57 18.13 -21.33
C GLN A 222 -10.79 18.00 -19.82
N TRP A 223 -11.63 18.88 -19.27
CA TRP A 223 -11.90 18.97 -17.82
C TRP A 223 -12.40 17.67 -17.18
N SER A 224 -13.25 16.91 -17.87
CA SER A 224 -13.79 15.65 -17.34
C SER A 224 -12.69 14.61 -17.05
N ARG A 225 -11.70 14.49 -17.95
CA ARG A 225 -10.57 13.59 -17.78
C ARG A 225 -9.64 14.05 -16.66
N LEU A 226 -9.43 15.37 -16.55
CA LEU A 226 -8.65 15.94 -15.45
C LEU A 226 -9.32 15.64 -14.10
N VAL A 227 -10.62 15.90 -13.96
CA VAL A 227 -11.36 15.68 -12.71
C VAL A 227 -11.30 14.21 -12.30
N GLY A 228 -11.52 13.27 -13.25
CA GLY A 228 -11.41 11.84 -12.98
C GLY A 228 -10.00 11.43 -12.53
N GLY A 229 -8.96 11.86 -13.24
CA GLY A 229 -7.57 11.55 -12.89
C GLY A 229 -7.15 12.13 -11.54
N VAL A 230 -7.50 13.39 -11.27
CA VAL A 230 -7.22 14.07 -9.99
C VAL A 230 -7.96 13.39 -8.85
N PHE A 231 -9.22 12.95 -9.05
CA PHE A 231 -9.97 12.22 -8.04
C PHE A 231 -9.26 10.92 -7.61
N PHE A 232 -8.80 10.10 -8.56
CA PHE A 232 -8.08 8.87 -8.23
C PHE A 232 -6.71 9.12 -7.61
N SER A 233 -5.96 10.12 -8.11
CA SER A 233 -4.68 10.50 -7.48
C SER A 233 -4.90 11.04 -6.06
N PHE A 234 -5.93 11.85 -5.84
CA PHE A 234 -6.31 12.32 -4.52
C PHE A 234 -6.67 11.16 -3.58
N TRP A 235 -7.40 10.16 -4.07
CA TRP A 235 -7.74 8.96 -3.29
C TRP A 235 -6.49 8.18 -2.83
N VAL A 236 -5.48 8.04 -3.70
CA VAL A 236 -4.19 7.43 -3.31
C VAL A 236 -3.49 8.28 -2.25
N LEU A 237 -3.43 9.60 -2.45
CA LEU A 237 -2.80 10.53 -1.50
C LEU A 237 -3.52 10.56 -0.15
N SER A 238 -4.86 10.46 -0.12
CA SER A 238 -5.63 10.41 1.12
C SER A 238 -5.34 9.13 1.92
N HIS A 239 -5.05 8.02 1.24
CA HIS A 239 -4.62 6.79 1.92
C HIS A 239 -3.21 6.90 2.51
N LEU A 240 -2.29 7.56 1.81
CA LEU A 240 -0.90 7.77 2.24
C LEU A 240 -0.73 8.95 3.21
N TYR A 241 -1.78 9.74 3.46
CA TYR A 241 -1.71 10.92 4.32
C TYR A 241 -1.20 10.65 5.76
N PRO A 242 -1.61 9.57 6.46
CA PRO A 242 -1.04 9.25 7.78
C PRO A 242 0.45 8.96 7.74
N PHE A 243 0.92 8.35 6.65
CA PHE A 243 2.32 8.08 6.45
C PHE A 243 3.10 9.38 6.24
N ALA A 244 2.56 10.31 5.43
CA ALA A 244 3.12 11.66 5.30
C ALA A 244 3.17 12.40 6.65
N LYS A 245 2.11 12.35 7.47
CA LYS A 245 2.15 12.90 8.83
C LYS A 245 3.22 12.25 9.70
N GLY A 246 3.32 10.92 9.65
CA GLY A 246 4.31 10.16 10.41
C GLY A 246 5.74 10.52 10.04
N LEU A 247 6.00 10.87 8.77
CA LEU A 247 7.28 11.41 8.32
C LEU A 247 7.52 12.83 8.86
N MET A 248 6.51 13.70 8.84
CA MET A 248 6.69 15.12 9.19
C MET A 248 7.06 15.34 10.68
N GLY A 249 6.80 14.40 11.58
CA GLY A 249 7.20 14.47 13.00
C GLY A 249 6.82 15.80 13.69
N ARG A 250 7.40 16.09 14.87
CA ARG A 250 7.16 17.38 15.57
C ARG A 250 8.05 18.52 15.07
N ARG A 251 9.15 18.20 14.37
CA ARG A 251 10.17 19.15 13.89
C ARG A 251 10.63 18.91 12.43
N GLY A 252 9.94 18.06 11.65
CA GLY A 252 10.25 17.89 10.22
C GLY A 252 11.58 17.24 9.87
N ARG A 253 12.32 16.64 10.83
CA ARG A 253 13.65 16.05 10.59
C ARG A 253 13.55 14.66 9.97
N VAL A 254 12.95 14.55 8.80
CA VAL A 254 13.14 13.37 7.93
C VAL A 254 14.56 13.45 7.37
N PRO A 255 15.34 12.35 7.39
CA PRO A 255 16.65 12.34 6.76
C PRO A 255 16.55 12.74 5.28
N THR A 256 17.26 13.79 4.87
CA THR A 256 17.21 14.37 3.51
C THR A 256 17.38 13.32 2.41
N ILE A 257 18.19 12.29 2.68
CA ILE A 257 18.41 11.15 1.80
C ILE A 257 17.12 10.45 1.35
N VAL A 258 16.07 10.40 2.17
CA VAL A 258 14.77 9.81 1.81
C VAL A 258 14.12 10.59 0.67
N TYR A 259 14.09 11.92 0.79
CA TYR A 259 13.55 12.80 -0.25
C TYR A 259 14.39 12.79 -1.51
N VAL A 260 15.72 12.73 -1.38
CA VAL A 260 16.63 12.67 -2.53
C VAL A 260 16.37 11.40 -3.35
N TRP A 261 16.35 10.21 -2.73
CA TRP A 261 16.10 8.97 -3.47
C TRP A 261 14.70 8.92 -4.09
N SER A 262 13.69 9.32 -3.33
CA SER A 262 12.30 9.32 -3.82
C SER A 262 12.10 10.35 -4.94
N GLY A 263 12.74 11.52 -4.83
CA GLY A 263 12.74 12.56 -5.85
C GLY A 263 13.47 12.12 -7.12
N LEU A 264 14.68 11.56 -6.98
CA LEU A 264 15.43 11.01 -8.12
C LEU A 264 14.64 9.91 -8.83
N LEU A 265 14.07 8.96 -8.10
CA LEU A 265 13.27 7.89 -8.67
C LEU A 265 12.01 8.44 -9.37
N SER A 266 11.32 9.40 -8.75
CA SER A 266 10.17 10.07 -9.35
C SER A 266 10.54 10.83 -10.62
N ILE A 267 11.68 11.52 -10.64
CA ILE A 267 12.20 12.23 -11.81
C ILE A 267 12.54 11.24 -12.92
N ILE A 268 13.28 10.17 -12.62
CA ILE A 268 13.65 9.13 -13.60
C ILE A 268 12.39 8.52 -14.22
N ILE A 269 11.41 8.13 -13.40
CA ILE A 269 10.14 7.56 -13.89
C ILE A 269 9.39 8.58 -14.75
N SER A 270 9.32 9.85 -14.32
CA SER A 270 8.64 10.91 -15.07
C SER A 270 9.33 11.19 -16.42
N LEU A 271 10.67 11.24 -16.44
CA LEU A 271 11.46 11.47 -17.65
C LEU A 271 11.40 10.28 -18.60
N LEU A 272 11.49 9.05 -18.07
CA LEU A 272 11.34 7.83 -18.85
C LEU A 272 9.95 7.76 -19.48
N TRP A 273 8.92 8.22 -18.77
CA TRP A 273 7.58 8.34 -19.31
C TRP A 273 7.50 9.39 -20.44
N VAL A 274 8.08 10.58 -20.25
CA VAL A 274 8.14 11.63 -21.29
C VAL A 274 8.88 11.12 -22.54
N TYR A 275 9.94 10.32 -22.36
CA TYR A 275 10.66 9.72 -23.48
C TYR A 275 9.81 8.71 -24.25
N ILE A 276 9.06 7.84 -23.55
CA ILE A 276 8.17 6.84 -24.17
C ILE A 276 6.94 7.48 -24.82
N SER A 277 6.42 8.55 -24.24
CA SER A 277 5.23 9.28 -24.73
C SER A 277 5.50 10.78 -24.78
N PRO A 278 6.23 11.25 -25.82
CA PRO A 278 6.60 12.65 -25.92
C PRO A 278 5.36 13.52 -26.19
N PRO A 279 5.20 14.65 -25.48
CA PRO A 279 4.10 15.58 -25.70
C PRO A 279 4.21 16.19 -27.09
N GLY A 280 3.43 15.68 -28.05
CA GLY A 280 3.41 16.16 -29.44
C GLY A 280 3.15 15.09 -30.50
N THR A 281 3.23 13.80 -30.19
CA THR A 281 2.89 12.72 -31.14
C THR A 281 1.47 12.21 -30.92
N GLN A 282 0.49 13.02 -31.33
CA GLN A 282 -0.79 12.46 -31.77
C GLN A 282 -0.63 11.99 -33.23
N ASP A 283 -1.03 10.75 -33.48
CA ASP A 283 -1.31 10.13 -34.80
C ASP A 283 -0.17 9.70 -35.73
N TYR A 284 0.55 8.61 -35.42
CA TYR A 284 1.16 7.77 -36.49
C TYR A 284 1.15 6.24 -36.28
N MET A 285 0.76 5.69 -35.12
CA MET A 285 0.72 4.23 -34.94
C MET A 285 -0.71 3.68 -34.97
N LYS A 286 -1.37 3.78 -36.13
CA LYS A 286 -2.37 2.79 -36.53
C LYS A 286 -1.61 1.54 -37.01
N PHE A 287 -1.32 0.62 -36.10
CA PHE A 287 -0.98 -0.74 -36.50
C PHE A 287 -2.29 -1.41 -36.98
N GLN A 288 -2.54 -1.34 -38.29
CA GLN A 288 -3.40 -2.32 -38.95
C GLN A 288 -2.61 -3.61 -39.06
N ILE A 289 -3.05 -4.65 -38.34
CA ILE A 289 -2.63 -6.02 -38.61
C ILE A 289 -3.45 -6.50 -39.81
N PRO A 290 -2.84 -7.20 -40.79
CA PRO A 290 -3.51 -7.70 -41.98
C PRO A 290 -4.69 -8.63 -41.68
#